data_AF-A0A2N1MDL4-F1
#
_entry.id   AF-A0A2N1MDL4-F1
#
_cell.length_a   1.000
_cell.length_b   1.000
_cell.length_c   1.000
_cell.angle_alpha   90.00
_cell.angle_beta   90.00
_cell.angle_gamma   90.00
#
_symmetry.space_group_name_H-M   'P 1'
#
loop_
_entity.id
_entity.type
_entity.pdbx_description
1 polymer ?
#
loop_
_entity_poly.entity_id
_entity_poly.type
_entity_poly.pdbx_seq_one_letter_code
_entity_poly.pdbx_strand_id
1 'polypeptide(L)' 'MKEKRVKYLAIRNSNNGELCRFENEAKEFELYNIKLQYYYAIFFYSYYNYMKELY' A
#
# COMPACT_ATOMS: atom_id res chain seq x y z
N MET A 1 -3.37 14.36 22.46
CA MET A 1 -2.32 13.57 21.78
C MET A 1 -2.66 13.54 20.29
N LYS A 2 -1.87 14.15 19.41
CA LYS A 2 -2.12 14.00 17.96
C LYS A 2 -1.82 12.56 17.57
N GLU A 3 -2.79 11.87 16.97
CA GLU A 3 -2.56 10.55 16.41
C GLU A 3 -1.38 10.61 15.42
N LYS A 4 -0.43 9.69 15.60
CA LYS A 4 0.74 9.58 14.74
C LYS A 4 0.27 9.00 13.41
N ARG A 5 -0.02 9.86 12.43
CA ARG A 5 -0.43 9.43 11.08
C ARG A 5 0.72 8.69 10.40
N VAL A 6 0.52 7.42 10.08
CA VAL A 6 1.46 6.62 9.29
C VAL A 6 1.22 6.91 7.82
N LYS A 7 2.28 7.25 7.08
CA LYS A 7 2.22 7.47 5.63
C LYS A 7 2.51 6.16 4.91
N TYR A 8 1.57 5.73 4.08
CA TYR A 8 1.72 4.58 3.21
C TYR A 8 1.92 5.04 1.77
N LEU A 9 2.83 4.38 1.05
CA LEU A 9 3.06 4.61 -0.37
C LEU A 9 2.72 3.33 -1.13
N ALA A 10 1.80 3.44 -2.08
CA ALA A 10 1.40 2.37 -2.97
C ALA A 10 1.60 2.82 -4.41
N ILE A 11 2.57 2.20 -5.10
CA ILE A 11 2.89 2.49 -6.50
C ILE A 11 2.71 1.21 -7.30
N ARG A 12 1.83 1.28 -8.31
CA ARG A 12 1.60 0.23 -9.31
C ARG A 12 2.10 0.71 -10.66
N ASN A 13 3.01 -0.05 -11.26
CA ASN A 13 3.32 0.05 -12.68
C ASN A 13 2.25 -0.72 -13.47
N SER A 14 1.77 -0.17 -14.58
CA SER A 14 0.85 -0.83 -15.51
C SER A 14 1.39 -2.16 -16.05
N ASN A 15 2.71 -2.35 -16.04
CA ASN A 15 3.39 -3.59 -16.46
C ASN A 15 3.50 -4.63 -15.33
N ASN A 16 2.54 -4.71 -14.41
CA ASN A 16 2.47 -5.67 -13.29
C ASN A 16 3.60 -5.61 -12.24
N GLY A 17 4.40 -4.54 -12.24
CA GLY A 17 5.39 -4.28 -11.19
C GLY A 17 4.76 -3.48 -10.05
N GLU A 18 4.65 -4.07 -8.86
CA GLU A 18 4.38 -3.30 -7.64
C GLU A 18 5.69 -2.91 -6.99
N LEU A 19 5.81 -1.66 -6.52
CA LEU A 19 7.04 -1.16 -5.93
C LEU A 19 7.52 -2.01 -4.74
N CYS A 20 6.57 -2.60 -3.99
CA CYS A 20 6.83 -3.53 -2.90
C CYS A 20 7.62 -4.79 -3.31
N ARG A 21 7.69 -5.12 -4.60
CA ARG A 21 8.41 -6.30 -5.12
C ARG A 21 9.89 -6.00 -5.42
N PHE A 22 10.29 -4.74 -5.43
CA PHE A 22 11.67 -4.33 -5.68
C PHE A 22 12.37 -4.15 -4.34
N GLU A 23 13.08 -5.17 -3.89
CA GLU A 23 13.58 -5.27 -2.51
C GLU A 23 14.55 -4.13 -2.14
N ASN A 24 15.42 -3.70 -3.06
CA ASN A 24 16.40 -2.66 -2.79
C ASN A 24 15.73 -1.29 -2.63
N GLU A 25 14.82 -0.96 -3.54
CA GLU A 25 14.02 0.25 -3.54
C GLU A 25 13.11 0.27 -2.31
N ALA A 26 12.50 -0.87 -1.96
CA ALA A 26 11.66 -0.99 -0.77
C ALA A 26 12.42 -0.67 0.52
N LYS A 27 13.65 -1.16 0.66
CA LYS A 27 14.53 -0.86 1.79
C LYS A 27 14.86 0.62 1.88
N GLU A 28 15.05 1.31 0.75
CA GLU A 28 15.31 2.75 0.74
C GLU A 28 14.12 3.53 1.34
N PHE A 29 12.88 3.18 0.99
CA PHE A 29 11.70 3.84 1.57
C PHE A 29 11.51 3.56 3.07
N GLU A 30 11.88 2.36 3.55
CA GLU A 30 11.84 2.03 4.98
C GLU A 30 12.77 2.94 5.81
N LEU A 31 13.95 3.29 5.28
CA LEU A 31 14.88 4.23 5.93
C LEU A 31 14.24 5.62 6.18
N TYR A 32 13.27 6.01 5.34
CA TYR A 32 12.52 7.26 5.46
C TYR A 32 11.23 7.13 6.29
N ASN A 33 11.02 6.01 7.00
CA ASN A 33 9.76 5.69 7.70
C ASN A 33 8.52 5.68 6.78
N ILE A 34 8.70 5.41 5.49
CA ILE A 34 7.61 5.27 4.53
C ILE A 34 7.29 3.79 4.41
N LYS A 35 6.06 3.40 4.77
CA LYS A 35 5.62 2.01 4.63
C LYS A 35 5.12 1.78 3.20
N LEU A 36 5.70 0.83 2.49
CA LEU A 36 5.17 0.40 1.20
C LEU A 36 3.97 -0.53 1.42
N GLN A 37 2.96 -0.39 0.56
CA GLN A 37 1.77 -1.25 0.59
C GLN A 37 1.42 -1.72 -0.81
N TYR A 38 1.02 -2.99 -0.91
CA TYR A 38 0.53 -3.56 -2.17
C TYR A 38 -0.71 -2.78 -2.64
N TYR A 39 -0.67 -2.31 -3.88
CA TYR A 39 -1.79 -1.60 -4.48
C TYR A 39 -3.03 -2.50 -4.50
N TYR A 40 -2.85 -3.77 -4.84
CA TYR A 40 -3.97 -4.72 -4.85
C TYR A 40 -4.54 -4.97 -3.45
N ALA A 41 -3.73 -4.90 -2.39
CA ALA A 41 -4.27 -5.02 -1.03
C ALA A 41 -5.24 -3.87 -0.71
N ILE A 42 -4.96 -2.66 -1.18
CA ILE A 42 -5.88 -1.51 -1.04
C ILE A 42 -7.16 -1.75 -1.85
N PHE A 43 -7.01 -2.19 -3.10
CA PHE A 43 -8.15 -2.45 -3.99
C PHE A 43 -9.06 -3.55 -3.44
N PHE A 44 -8.49 -4.69 -3.04
CA PHE A 44 -9.25 -5.82 -2.49
C PHE A 44 -9.90 -5.49 -1.15
N TYR A 45 -9.23 -4.73 -0.27
CA TYR A 45 -9.83 -4.33 1.01
C TYR A 45 -11.03 -3.40 0.80
N SER A 46 -10.88 -2.41 -0.08
CA SER A 46 -11.98 -1.50 -0.45
C SER A 46 -13.14 -2.26 -1.10
N TYR A 47 -12.84 -3.14 -2.06
CA TYR A 47 -13.83 -3.96 -2.75
C TYR A 47 -14.56 -4.90 -1.78
N TYR A 48 -13.84 -5.55 -0.87
CA TYR A 48 -14.42 -6.44 0.13
C TYR A 48 -15.37 -5.69 1.07
N ASN A 49 -14.97 -4.53 1.57
CA ASN A 49 -15.83 -3.71 2.42
C ASN A 49 -17.08 -3.23 1.68
N TYR A 50 -16.93 -2.79 0.43
CA TYR A 50 -18.05 -2.40 -0.42
C TYR A 50 -19.04 -3.56 -0.64
N MET A 51 -18.55 -4.75 -0.96
CA MET A 51 -19.39 -5.94 -1.11
C MET A 51 -20.08 -6.33 0.21
N LYS A 52 -19.41 -6.16 1.35
CA LYS A 52 -19.98 -6.43 2.68
C LYS A 52 -21.09 -5.45 3.07
N GLU A 53 -21.07 -4.21 2.58
CA GLU A 53 -22.15 -3.25 2.83
C GLU A 53 -23.40 -3.54 1.98
N LEU A 54 -23.27 -4.28 0.88
CA LEU A 54 -24.35 -4.62 -0.04
C LEU A 54 -25.13 -5.89 0.34
N TYR A 55 -24.60 -6.74 1.23
CA TYR A 55 -25.19 -8.01 1.67
C TYR A 55 -25.38 -8.05 3.17
#